data_AF-A0A285ZUK4-F1
#
_entry.id   AF-A0A285ZUK4-F1
#
_cell.length_a   1.000
_cell.length_b   1.000
_cell.length_c   1.000
_cell.angle_alpha   90.00
_cell.angle_beta   90.00
_cell.angle_gamma   90.00
#
_symmetry.space_group_name_H-M   'P 1'
#
loop_
_entity.id
_entity.type
_entity.pdbx_description
1 polymer ?
#
loop_
_entity_poly.entity_id
_entity_poly.type
_entity_poly.pdbx_seq_one_letter_code
_entity_poly.pdbx_strand_id
1 'polypeptide(L)'
;MKCKYLVFLAFLMPMATIAQMKLKSVGTAKPIELTLGWQDRKAAFVWYKGQKEPISLKFKSLDIDSSDRESGQPNFNSYKFTEMYQGKATGEYGFTEWPRNVDDIYYIRYRDGKKFKFELVEDEEPYDGKSMAFLHQVQFHYYSFFKDSLTIVYPNGSRSKLLLNELDEGKSRRMDIKDYNFDGISDISFDITSADGLNVAYDIFIYNSTTKKFEKLKEPANVGCGNMVNLKINNQRKELITMCKSGPRWKSFTYKFNQSGKLVLVRKE
;
A
#
# COMPACT_ATOMS: atom_id res chain seq x y z
N MET A 1 -6.57 -26.44 45.59
CA MET A 1 -7.46 -25.56 44.78
C MET A 1 -7.09 -24.11 45.03
N LYS A 2 -6.62 -23.39 44.02
CA LYS A 2 -7.01 -22.02 43.68
C LYS A 2 -6.13 -21.50 42.54
N CYS A 3 -6.83 -21.08 41.49
CA CYS A 3 -6.43 -20.46 40.23
C CYS A 3 -5.01 -19.89 40.16
N LYS A 4 -4.20 -20.48 39.28
CA LYS A 4 -3.14 -19.73 38.60
C LYS A 4 -3.83 -18.79 37.59
N TYR A 5 -3.79 -17.49 37.87
CA TYR A 5 -4.12 -16.48 36.87
C TYR A 5 -3.05 -16.53 35.78
N LEU A 6 -3.37 -17.21 34.68
CA LEU A 6 -2.67 -17.04 33.42
C LEU A 6 -3.13 -15.70 32.86
N VAL A 7 -2.37 -14.65 33.14
CA VAL A 7 -2.52 -13.37 32.44
C VAL A 7 -2.10 -13.64 30.99
N PHE A 8 -3.07 -13.89 30.13
CA PHE A 8 -2.89 -13.79 28.69
C PHE A 8 -2.60 -12.33 28.39
N LEU A 9 -1.31 -11.97 28.39
CA LEU A 9 -0.85 -10.74 27.78
C LEU A 9 -1.09 -10.92 26.27
N ALA A 10 -2.29 -10.57 25.81
CA ALA A 10 -2.56 -10.39 24.41
C ALA A 10 -1.66 -9.23 23.95
N PHE A 11 -0.47 -9.56 23.45
CA PHE A 11 0.31 -8.65 22.64
C PHE A 11 -0.61 -8.26 21.47
N LEU A 12 -1.26 -7.10 21.61
CA LEU A 12 -1.74 -6.27 20.52
C LEU A 12 -0.49 -5.83 19.75
N MET A 13 0.15 -6.77 19.04
CA MET A 13 0.98 -6.36 17.93
C MET A 13 0.04 -5.64 16.96
N PRO A 14 0.36 -4.41 16.54
CA PRO A 14 -0.37 -3.80 15.45
C PRO A 14 -0.39 -4.81 14.30
N MET A 15 -1.54 -4.92 13.62
CA MET A 15 -1.61 -5.63 12.34
C MET A 15 -0.69 -4.90 11.37
N ALA A 16 0.61 -5.16 11.49
CA ALA A 16 1.61 -4.77 10.54
C ALA A 16 1.28 -5.63 9.32
N THR A 17 0.45 -5.09 8.43
CA THR A 17 0.39 -5.55 7.06
C THR A 17 1.80 -5.32 6.52
N ILE A 18 2.64 -6.35 6.61
CA ILE A 18 4.01 -6.27 6.13
C ILE A 18 3.87 -6.11 4.62
N ALA A 19 4.13 -4.90 4.13
CA ALA A 19 3.97 -4.48 2.74
C ALA A 19 4.77 -5.31 1.73
N GLN A 20 5.73 -6.10 2.24
CA GLN A 20 6.71 -6.82 1.48
C GLN A 20 7.35 -7.93 2.30
N MET A 21 7.77 -9.00 1.62
CA MET A 21 8.49 -10.12 2.21
C MET A 21 9.72 -10.45 1.37
N LYS A 22 10.81 -10.82 2.05
CA LYS A 22 12.00 -11.38 1.42
C LYS A 22 11.85 -12.90 1.37
N LEU A 23 12.14 -13.47 0.20
CA LEU A 23 11.87 -14.86 -0.12
C LEU A 23 13.10 -15.54 -0.72
N LYS A 24 13.26 -16.82 -0.39
CA LYS A 24 14.29 -17.68 -0.95
C LYS A 24 13.69 -18.99 -1.44
N SER A 25 14.00 -19.40 -2.66
CA SER A 25 13.48 -20.65 -3.21
C SER A 25 14.14 -21.88 -2.59
N VAL A 26 13.35 -22.93 -2.38
CA VAL A 26 13.81 -24.21 -1.85
C VAL A 26 13.80 -25.31 -2.91
N GLY A 27 14.62 -26.34 -2.72
CA GLY A 27 14.71 -27.49 -3.63
C GLY A 27 15.41 -27.21 -4.98
N THR A 28 16.09 -26.09 -5.11
CA THR A 28 16.84 -25.70 -6.31
C THR A 28 18.35 -25.68 -6.03
N ALA A 29 19.16 -26.18 -6.97
CA ALA A 29 20.63 -26.18 -6.83
C ALA A 29 21.24 -24.78 -6.59
N LYS A 30 20.62 -23.74 -7.16
CA LYS A 30 20.92 -22.33 -6.86
C LYS A 30 19.64 -21.66 -6.40
N PRO A 31 19.54 -21.24 -5.13
CA PRO A 31 18.36 -20.53 -4.62
C PRO A 31 18.11 -19.24 -5.38
N ILE A 32 16.85 -18.98 -5.67
CA ILE A 32 16.34 -17.72 -6.19
C ILE A 32 15.95 -16.88 -4.98
N GLU A 33 16.51 -15.67 -4.88
CA GLU A 33 16.18 -14.72 -3.84
C GLU A 33 15.43 -13.52 -4.43
N LEU A 34 14.35 -13.10 -3.80
CA LEU A 34 13.53 -11.98 -4.26
C LEU A 34 12.80 -11.30 -3.11
N THR A 35 12.41 -10.04 -3.33
CA THR A 35 11.43 -9.35 -2.49
C THR A 35 10.10 -9.33 -3.22
N LEU A 36 9.03 -9.75 -2.56
CA LEU A 36 7.66 -9.65 -3.07
C LEU A 36 6.92 -8.62 -2.22
N GLY A 37 6.34 -7.59 -2.84
CA GLY A 37 5.47 -6.62 -2.17
C GLY A 37 4.07 -6.61 -2.77
N TRP A 38 3.06 -6.42 -1.93
CA TRP A 38 1.66 -6.33 -2.36
C TRP A 38 0.92 -5.32 -1.49
N GLN A 39 0.21 -4.38 -2.12
CA GLN A 39 -0.49 -3.30 -1.43
C GLN A 39 -1.85 -3.05 -2.07
N ASP A 40 -2.95 -3.19 -1.32
CA ASP A 40 -4.31 -2.95 -1.83
C ASP A 40 -4.65 -3.73 -3.13
N ARG A 41 -4.08 -4.93 -3.30
CA ARG A 41 -4.15 -5.78 -4.51
C ARG A 41 -3.67 -5.09 -5.80
N LYS A 42 -3.18 -3.86 -5.69
CA LYS A 42 -2.57 -3.06 -6.74
C LYS A 42 -1.12 -2.82 -6.34
N ALA A 43 -0.37 -2.09 -7.15
CA ALA A 43 1.04 -1.77 -6.93
C ALA A 43 1.97 -2.94 -6.50
N ALA A 44 1.59 -4.17 -6.80
CA ALA A 44 2.30 -5.36 -6.37
C ALA A 44 3.50 -5.59 -7.28
N PHE A 45 4.57 -6.15 -6.72
CA PHE A 45 5.80 -6.39 -7.45
C PHE A 45 6.56 -7.60 -6.93
N VAL A 46 7.47 -8.07 -7.78
CA VAL A 46 8.61 -8.88 -7.36
C VAL A 46 9.89 -8.20 -7.80
N TRP A 47 10.91 -8.31 -6.97
CA TRP A 47 12.24 -7.77 -7.27
C TRP A 47 13.28 -8.82 -6.93
N TYR A 48 13.80 -9.47 -7.97
CA TYR A 48 14.83 -10.48 -7.79
C TYR A 48 16.16 -9.85 -7.39
N LYS A 49 16.89 -10.53 -6.50
CA LYS A 49 18.23 -10.12 -6.11
C LYS A 49 19.14 -10.00 -7.34
N GLY A 50 19.77 -8.83 -7.49
CA GLY A 50 20.63 -8.50 -8.62
C GLY A 50 19.92 -7.88 -9.84
N GLN A 51 18.59 -7.80 -9.85
CA GLN A 51 17.88 -7.03 -10.89
C GLN A 51 17.91 -5.53 -10.60
N LYS A 52 17.95 -4.73 -11.68
CA LYS A 52 17.93 -3.26 -11.59
C LYS A 52 16.54 -2.69 -11.31
N GLU A 53 15.51 -3.38 -11.80
CA GLU A 53 14.13 -2.91 -11.77
C GLU A 53 13.19 -4.02 -11.27
N PRO A 54 12.15 -3.67 -10.51
CA PRO A 54 11.11 -4.62 -10.12
C PRO A 54 10.22 -4.98 -11.32
N ILE A 55 9.57 -6.14 -11.22
CA ILE A 55 8.57 -6.62 -12.17
C ILE A 55 7.19 -6.42 -11.56
N SER A 56 6.26 -5.88 -12.35
CA SER A 56 4.89 -5.66 -11.89
C SER A 56 4.14 -6.99 -11.75
N LEU A 57 3.35 -7.08 -10.68
CA LEU A 57 2.39 -8.14 -10.45
C LEU A 57 0.97 -7.62 -10.67
N LYS A 58 0.21 -8.32 -11.51
CA LYS A 58 -1.22 -8.07 -11.72
C LYS A 58 -2.03 -9.00 -10.84
N PHE A 59 -2.87 -8.47 -9.96
CA PHE A 59 -3.77 -9.29 -9.16
C PHE A 59 -4.69 -10.14 -10.05
N LYS A 60 -4.83 -11.41 -9.67
CA LYS A 60 -5.64 -12.40 -10.39
C LYS A 60 -6.85 -12.82 -9.58
N SER A 61 -6.65 -13.23 -8.32
CA SER A 61 -7.74 -13.67 -7.45
C SER A 61 -7.35 -13.61 -5.98
N LEU A 62 -8.39 -13.54 -5.14
CA LEU A 62 -8.32 -13.79 -3.71
C LEU A 62 -9.36 -14.85 -3.40
N ASP A 63 -8.93 -15.92 -2.74
CA ASP A 63 -9.81 -16.93 -2.16
C ASP A 63 -9.83 -16.74 -0.63
N ILE A 64 -11.01 -16.81 -0.03
CA ILE A 64 -11.21 -16.55 1.40
C ILE A 64 -11.83 -17.82 2.02
N ASP A 65 -11.02 -18.57 2.75
CA ASP A 65 -11.50 -19.78 3.43
C ASP A 65 -11.98 -19.44 4.86
N SER A 66 -13.22 -19.86 5.15
CA SER A 66 -13.91 -19.71 6.43
C SER A 66 -14.48 -20.98 7.04
N SER A 67 -14.20 -22.17 6.48
CA SER A 67 -14.90 -23.39 6.89
C SER A 67 -14.45 -24.00 8.21
N ASP A 68 -13.19 -23.84 8.64
CA ASP A 68 -12.64 -24.53 9.82
C ASP A 68 -12.51 -23.62 11.05
N ARG A 69 -13.62 -23.03 11.54
CA ARG A 69 -13.53 -22.04 12.63
C ARG A 69 -14.44 -22.24 13.82
N GLU A 70 -13.83 -22.16 15.00
CA GLU A 70 -14.50 -21.68 16.21
C GLU A 70 -14.78 -20.16 16.09
N SER A 71 -15.85 -19.69 16.74
CA SER A 71 -16.31 -18.29 16.69
C SER A 71 -15.18 -17.31 17.04
N GLY A 72 -14.78 -16.47 16.07
CA GLY A 72 -13.84 -15.35 16.27
C GLY A 72 -12.45 -15.50 15.64
N GLN A 73 -12.14 -16.63 14.99
CA GLN A 73 -10.86 -16.79 14.29
C GLN A 73 -10.83 -16.05 12.92
N PRO A 74 -9.72 -15.39 12.54
CA PRO A 74 -9.63 -14.66 11.27
C PRO A 74 -9.57 -15.58 10.03
N ASN A 75 -9.75 -14.99 8.84
CA ASN A 75 -9.74 -15.72 7.58
C ASN A 75 -8.34 -16.12 7.11
N PHE A 76 -8.30 -17.24 6.38
CA PHE A 76 -7.21 -17.55 5.47
C PHE A 76 -7.49 -16.87 4.14
N ASN A 77 -6.52 -16.11 3.66
CA ASN A 77 -6.62 -15.33 2.43
C ASN A 77 -5.56 -15.85 1.45
N SER A 78 -5.97 -16.59 0.43
CA SER A 78 -5.04 -17.09 -0.59
C SER A 78 -5.04 -16.15 -1.80
N TYR A 79 -3.90 -15.50 -2.02
CA TYR A 79 -3.73 -14.54 -3.10
C TYR A 79 -3.07 -15.18 -4.31
N LYS A 80 -3.47 -14.74 -5.51
CA LYS A 80 -2.77 -15.06 -6.76
C LYS A 80 -2.50 -13.79 -7.56
N PHE A 81 -1.28 -13.72 -8.10
CA PHE A 81 -0.81 -12.62 -8.92
C PHE A 81 -0.14 -13.13 -10.19
N THR A 82 -0.43 -12.52 -11.33
CA THR A 82 0.29 -12.77 -12.58
C THR A 82 1.51 -11.87 -12.69
N GLU A 83 2.67 -12.45 -12.94
CA GLU A 83 3.90 -11.71 -13.23
C GLU A 83 3.85 -11.11 -14.64
N MET A 84 4.05 -9.80 -14.75
CA MET A 84 3.99 -9.05 -16.00
C MET A 84 5.37 -8.48 -16.36
N TYR A 85 6.16 -9.24 -17.12
CA TYR A 85 7.47 -8.79 -17.59
C TYR A 85 7.37 -8.22 -19.00
N GLN A 86 7.75 -6.94 -19.17
CA GLN A 86 7.70 -6.24 -20.46
C GLN A 86 6.33 -6.34 -21.17
N GLY A 87 5.25 -6.26 -20.38
CA GLY A 87 3.87 -6.34 -20.87
C GLY A 87 3.39 -7.77 -21.19
N LYS A 88 4.22 -8.80 -21.01
CA LYS A 88 3.85 -10.21 -21.22
C LYS A 88 3.69 -10.91 -19.89
N ALA A 89 2.68 -11.78 -19.80
CA ALA A 89 2.51 -12.65 -18.65
C ALA A 89 3.58 -13.76 -18.68
N THR A 90 4.42 -13.86 -17.64
CA THR A 90 5.56 -14.80 -17.59
C THR A 90 5.42 -15.88 -16.53
N GLY A 91 4.56 -15.66 -15.54
CA GLY A 91 4.28 -16.65 -14.50
C GLY A 91 3.20 -16.20 -13.54
N GLU A 92 3.01 -16.98 -12.49
CA GLU A 92 2.05 -16.74 -11.43
C GLU A 92 2.69 -16.92 -10.06
N TYR A 93 2.50 -15.95 -9.18
CA TYR A 93 2.79 -16.08 -7.76
C TYR A 93 1.51 -16.40 -6.99
N GLY A 94 1.65 -17.20 -5.94
CA GLY A 94 0.61 -17.38 -4.96
C GLY A 94 1.18 -17.57 -3.56
N PHE A 95 0.38 -17.20 -2.57
CA PHE A 95 0.67 -17.36 -1.14
C PHE A 95 -0.63 -17.28 -0.35
N THR A 96 -0.63 -17.84 0.85
CA THR A 96 -1.75 -17.79 1.79
C THR A 96 -1.34 -16.95 2.99
N GLU A 97 -2.21 -16.00 3.36
CA GLU A 97 -2.07 -15.16 4.53
C GLU A 97 -3.08 -15.61 5.59
N TRP A 98 -2.60 -15.79 6.81
CA TRP A 98 -3.40 -16.05 8.01
C TRP A 98 -2.84 -15.22 9.16
N PRO A 99 -3.48 -15.17 10.34
CA PRO A 99 -3.07 -14.27 11.41
C PRO A 99 -1.60 -14.39 11.76
N ARG A 100 -0.85 -13.31 11.48
CA ARG A 100 0.57 -13.15 11.78
C ARG A 100 1.54 -14.03 10.98
N ASN A 101 1.11 -14.79 9.97
CA ASN A 101 2.06 -15.42 9.06
C ASN A 101 1.61 -15.46 7.60
N VAL A 102 2.55 -15.88 6.74
CA VAL A 102 2.33 -16.18 5.33
C VAL A 102 2.96 -17.53 5.03
N ASP A 103 2.24 -18.39 4.33
CA ASP A 103 2.69 -19.72 3.93
C ASP A 103 2.28 -20.05 2.48
N ASP A 104 2.52 -21.30 2.07
CA ASP A 104 2.24 -21.80 0.71
C ASP A 104 2.76 -20.90 -0.41
N ILE A 105 3.93 -20.31 -0.21
CA ILE A 105 4.50 -19.34 -1.13
C ILE A 105 5.10 -20.05 -2.34
N TYR A 106 4.61 -19.72 -3.53
CA TYR A 106 5.07 -20.34 -4.77
C TYR A 106 5.15 -19.38 -5.96
N TYR A 107 5.91 -19.80 -6.98
CA TYR A 107 5.90 -19.25 -8.33
C TYR A 107 5.75 -20.37 -9.35
N ILE A 108 4.86 -20.21 -10.34
CA ILE A 108 4.73 -21.11 -11.49
C ILE A 108 5.15 -20.32 -12.73
N ARG A 109 6.21 -20.78 -13.40
CA ARG A 109 6.68 -20.16 -14.63
C ARG A 109 5.89 -20.68 -15.83
N TYR A 110 5.34 -19.80 -16.66
CA TYR A 110 4.44 -20.22 -17.74
C TYR A 110 5.13 -20.92 -18.90
N ARG A 111 6.38 -20.56 -19.22
CA ARG A 111 7.08 -21.11 -20.38
C ARG A 111 7.30 -22.63 -20.31
N ASP A 112 7.38 -23.19 -19.10
CA ASP A 112 7.73 -24.59 -18.86
C ASP A 112 6.94 -25.24 -17.72
N GLY A 113 5.96 -24.53 -17.14
CA GLY A 113 5.13 -25.03 -16.04
C GLY A 113 5.89 -25.27 -14.74
N LYS A 114 7.17 -24.90 -14.64
CA LYS A 114 7.99 -25.23 -13.47
C LYS A 114 7.48 -24.46 -12.25
N LYS A 115 7.16 -25.20 -11.17
CA LYS A 115 6.80 -24.65 -9.87
C LYS A 115 8.03 -24.52 -8.98
N PHE A 116 8.17 -23.37 -8.36
CA PHE A 116 9.17 -23.03 -7.35
C PHE A 116 8.44 -22.78 -6.03
N LYS A 117 8.95 -23.33 -4.94
CA LYS A 117 8.47 -23.04 -3.58
C LYS A 117 9.43 -22.07 -2.92
N PHE A 118 8.90 -21.20 -2.07
CA PHE A 118 9.68 -20.21 -1.35
C PHE A 118 9.42 -20.29 0.15
N GLU A 119 10.44 -19.88 0.90
CA GLU A 119 10.36 -19.65 2.34
C GLU A 119 10.71 -18.18 2.63
N LEU A 120 10.16 -17.67 3.74
CA LEU A 120 10.51 -16.35 4.25
C LEU A 120 11.98 -16.34 4.67
N VAL A 121 12.67 -15.26 4.32
CA VAL A 121 14.00 -14.96 4.84
C VAL A 121 13.81 -14.08 6.06
N GLU A 122 14.18 -14.59 7.24
CA GLU A 122 14.20 -13.79 8.46
C GLU A 122 15.26 -12.69 8.34
N ASP A 123 14.86 -11.46 8.68
CA ASP A 123 15.79 -10.35 8.79
C ASP A 123 16.50 -10.42 10.15
N GLU A 124 17.83 -10.45 10.14
CA GLU A 124 18.65 -10.41 11.36
C GLU A 124 18.53 -9.05 12.07
N GLU A 125 18.16 -8.00 11.33
CA GLU A 125 17.99 -6.64 11.83
C GLU A 125 16.52 -6.31 12.10
N PRO A 126 16.23 -5.47 13.11
CA PRO A 126 14.90 -4.93 13.32
C PRO A 126 14.38 -4.22 12.07
N TYR A 127 13.09 -4.39 11.78
CA TYR A 127 12.44 -3.72 10.66
C TYR A 127 12.64 -2.19 10.71
N ASP A 128 13.29 -1.64 9.70
CA ASP A 128 13.66 -0.22 9.60
C ASP A 128 12.51 0.70 9.15
N GLY A 129 11.29 0.13 9.03
CA GLY A 129 10.10 0.83 8.58
C GLY A 129 10.02 1.02 7.06
N LYS A 130 11.03 0.61 6.28
CA LYS A 130 11.09 0.88 4.84
C LYS A 130 10.16 -0.03 4.05
N SER A 131 9.46 0.55 3.11
CA SER A 131 8.54 -0.17 2.22
C SER A 131 8.67 0.35 0.78
N MET A 132 8.23 -0.47 -0.17
CA MET A 132 8.14 -0.08 -1.57
C MET A 132 6.76 -0.41 -2.15
N ALA A 133 6.30 0.42 -3.07
CA ALA A 133 5.13 0.14 -3.90
C ALA A 133 5.46 0.40 -5.37
N PHE A 134 4.90 -0.39 -6.29
CA PHE A 134 5.21 -0.30 -7.72
C PHE A 134 3.95 -0.14 -8.58
N LEU A 135 3.61 1.11 -8.90
CA LEU A 135 2.39 1.46 -9.62
C LEU A 135 2.74 2.19 -10.93
N HIS A 136 2.12 1.80 -12.05
CA HIS A 136 2.36 2.40 -13.37
C HIS A 136 3.84 2.44 -13.79
N GLN A 137 4.60 1.40 -13.44
CA GLN A 137 6.06 1.33 -13.62
C GLN A 137 6.86 2.36 -12.82
N VAL A 138 6.25 3.01 -11.83
CA VAL A 138 6.88 3.98 -10.93
C VAL A 138 7.08 3.34 -9.57
N GLN A 139 8.29 3.47 -9.03
CA GLN A 139 8.62 2.94 -7.70
C GLN A 139 8.42 4.04 -6.66
N PHE A 140 7.72 3.71 -5.58
CA PHE A 140 7.55 4.56 -4.41
C PHE A 140 8.29 3.93 -3.25
N HIS A 141 9.44 4.50 -2.88
CA HIS A 141 10.21 4.09 -1.72
C HIS A 141 9.84 5.01 -0.57
N TYR A 142 9.19 4.47 0.45
CA TYR A 142 8.66 5.23 1.57
C TYR A 142 8.94 4.50 2.88
N TYR A 143 8.64 5.19 3.97
CA TYR A 143 8.71 4.63 5.30
C TYR A 143 7.31 4.53 5.89
N SER A 144 6.93 3.33 6.33
CA SER A 144 5.71 3.08 7.09
C SER A 144 5.84 3.55 8.53
N PHE A 145 7.08 3.64 9.04
CA PHE A 145 7.42 4.05 10.40
C PHE A 145 8.69 4.92 10.41
N PHE A 146 8.91 5.68 11.48
CA PHE A 146 10.17 6.35 11.84
C PHE A 146 10.64 7.53 10.98
N LYS A 147 10.24 7.63 9.70
CA LYS A 147 10.72 8.68 8.77
C LYS A 147 9.64 9.13 7.81
N ASP A 148 9.78 10.35 7.28
CA ASP A 148 8.79 10.96 6.37
C ASP A 148 9.25 11.04 4.92
N SER A 149 10.43 10.53 4.62
CA SER A 149 10.99 10.61 3.28
C SER A 149 10.22 9.72 2.31
N LEU A 150 9.83 10.31 1.17
CA LEU A 150 9.37 9.60 -0.02
C LEU A 150 10.38 9.81 -1.14
N THR A 151 10.80 8.72 -1.78
CA THR A 151 11.52 8.76 -3.05
C THR A 151 10.69 8.08 -4.14
N ILE A 152 10.38 8.84 -5.18
CA ILE A 152 9.70 8.34 -6.38
C ILE A 152 10.76 8.12 -7.46
N VAL A 153 10.81 6.92 -8.04
CA VAL A 153 11.74 6.56 -9.13
C VAL A 153 10.93 6.22 -10.37
N TYR A 154 11.17 6.96 -11.45
CA TYR A 154 10.46 6.81 -12.72
C TYR A 154 11.20 5.84 -13.67
N PRO A 155 10.52 5.29 -14.71
CA PRO A 155 11.13 4.38 -15.68
C PRO A 155 12.36 4.93 -16.41
N ASN A 156 12.44 6.25 -16.58
CA ASN A 156 13.60 6.90 -17.20
C ASN A 156 14.79 7.09 -16.22
N GLY A 157 14.71 6.53 -15.01
CA GLY A 157 15.71 6.67 -13.96
C GLY A 157 15.66 7.99 -13.19
N SER A 158 14.84 8.95 -13.60
CA SER A 158 14.68 10.21 -12.86
C SER A 158 14.04 9.96 -11.50
N ARG A 159 14.42 10.78 -10.52
CA ARG A 159 14.02 10.63 -9.13
C ARG A 159 13.43 11.92 -8.59
N SER A 160 12.38 11.79 -7.78
CA SER A 160 11.83 12.88 -6.98
C SER A 160 11.95 12.52 -5.52
N LYS A 161 12.51 13.42 -4.71
CA LYS A 161 12.57 13.29 -3.26
C LYS A 161 11.61 14.29 -2.66
N LEU A 162 10.73 13.80 -1.78
CA LEU A 162 9.67 14.58 -1.15
C LEU A 162 9.60 14.22 0.33
N LEU A 163 8.95 15.09 1.09
CA LEU A 163 8.53 14.80 2.45
C LEU A 163 7.02 14.57 2.44
N LEU A 164 6.62 13.49 3.11
CA LEU A 164 5.24 13.21 3.49
C LEU A 164 4.91 13.97 4.77
N ASN A 165 3.64 14.01 5.13
CA ASN A 165 3.18 14.50 6.42
C ASN A 165 3.90 13.77 7.56
N GLU A 166 4.27 14.53 8.58
CA GLU A 166 5.10 14.08 9.70
C GLU A 166 4.47 12.92 10.48
N LEU A 167 5.23 11.85 10.69
CA LEU A 167 4.80 10.73 11.52
C LEU A 167 4.88 11.08 13.01
N ASP A 168 3.72 11.18 13.65
CA ASP A 168 3.63 11.20 15.11
C ASP A 168 4.24 9.92 15.71
N GLU A 169 4.88 10.05 16.88
CA GLU A 169 5.53 8.93 17.56
C GLU A 169 4.52 7.79 17.83
N GLY A 170 4.94 6.55 17.53
CA GLY A 170 4.12 5.36 17.71
C GLY A 170 2.97 5.20 16.70
N LYS A 171 2.79 6.11 15.74
CA LYS A 171 1.85 5.95 14.62
C LYS A 171 2.53 5.27 13.43
N SER A 172 1.70 4.72 12.54
CA SER A 172 2.14 4.15 11.28
C SER A 172 1.50 4.90 10.12
N ARG A 173 2.26 4.99 9.03
CA ARG A 173 1.78 5.51 7.76
C ARG A 173 1.15 4.37 6.99
N ARG A 174 -0.05 4.61 6.49
CA ARG A 174 -0.74 3.70 5.57
C ARG A 174 -0.62 4.23 4.15
N MET A 175 -0.79 3.32 3.20
CA MET A 175 -0.77 3.64 1.78
C MET A 175 -1.98 2.99 1.13
N ASP A 176 -2.63 3.75 0.24
CA ASP A 176 -3.89 3.40 -0.40
C ASP A 176 -3.80 3.69 -1.91
N ILE A 177 -4.53 2.92 -2.72
CA ILE A 177 -4.55 3.04 -4.18
C ILE A 177 -5.99 3.23 -4.68
N LYS A 178 -6.34 4.49 -4.93
CA LYS A 178 -7.70 4.89 -5.33
C LYS A 178 -7.65 5.76 -6.57
N ASP A 179 -8.77 5.93 -7.24
CA ASP A 179 -8.93 6.91 -8.32
C ASP A 179 -9.41 8.21 -7.67
N TYR A 180 -8.49 9.13 -7.36
CA TYR A 180 -8.80 10.34 -6.59
C TYR A 180 -9.34 11.46 -7.48
N ASN A 181 -9.00 11.47 -8.76
CA ASN A 181 -9.44 12.48 -9.73
C ASN A 181 -10.60 12.01 -10.64
N PHE A 182 -11.07 10.77 -10.46
CA PHE A 182 -12.22 10.16 -11.15
C PHE A 182 -12.02 9.99 -12.66
N ASP A 183 -10.77 9.78 -13.09
CA ASP A 183 -10.38 9.58 -14.50
C ASP A 183 -10.27 8.10 -14.91
N GLY A 184 -10.50 7.18 -13.96
CA GLY A 184 -10.42 5.73 -14.17
C GLY A 184 -9.01 5.15 -14.00
N ILE A 185 -8.01 5.98 -13.69
CA ILE A 185 -6.63 5.58 -13.46
C ILE A 185 -6.37 5.56 -11.95
N SER A 186 -5.60 4.57 -11.50
CA SER A 186 -5.26 4.47 -10.08
C SER A 186 -4.18 5.47 -9.71
N ASP A 187 -4.44 6.25 -8.67
CA ASP A 187 -3.52 7.15 -8.00
C ASP A 187 -2.98 6.48 -6.72
N ILE A 188 -2.12 7.18 -5.99
CA ILE A 188 -1.58 6.69 -4.72
C ILE A 188 -1.68 7.75 -3.64
N SER A 189 -1.96 7.35 -2.41
CA SER A 189 -1.92 8.23 -1.26
C SER A 189 -1.21 7.60 -0.08
N PHE A 190 -0.68 8.45 0.78
CA PHE A 190 -0.18 8.08 2.09
C PHE A 190 -0.95 8.82 3.15
N ASP A 191 -1.39 8.11 4.20
CA ASP A 191 -2.12 8.72 5.30
C ASP A 191 -1.51 8.43 6.67
N ILE A 192 -1.69 9.39 7.56
CA ILE A 192 -1.31 9.31 8.97
C ILE A 192 -2.50 9.73 9.81
N THR A 193 -2.73 9.02 10.92
CA THR A 193 -3.72 9.42 11.93
C THR A 193 -3.02 10.19 13.03
N SER A 194 -3.53 11.37 13.38
CA SER A 194 -3.00 12.23 14.44
C SER A 194 -2.94 11.50 15.79
N ALA A 195 -2.08 12.00 16.68
CA ALA A 195 -1.93 11.49 18.04
C ALA A 195 -3.28 11.30 18.76
N ASP A 196 -4.15 12.31 18.69
CA ASP A 196 -5.50 12.34 19.29
C ASP A 196 -6.55 11.48 18.55
N GLY A 197 -6.21 10.92 17.39
CA GLY A 197 -7.11 10.10 16.58
C GLY A 197 -8.22 10.86 15.86
N LEU A 198 -8.29 12.19 15.97
CA LEU A 198 -9.38 12.99 15.42
C LEU A 198 -9.18 13.37 13.96
N ASN A 199 -7.94 13.35 13.47
CA ASN A 199 -7.60 13.78 12.12
C ASN A 199 -6.79 12.71 11.41
N VAL A 200 -7.16 12.43 10.16
CA VAL A 200 -6.33 11.64 9.25
C VAL A 200 -5.86 12.56 8.14
N ALA A 201 -4.56 12.82 8.07
CA ALA A 201 -3.95 13.66 7.05
C ALA A 201 -3.46 12.81 5.88
N TYR A 202 -3.72 13.27 4.66
CA TYR A 202 -3.42 12.55 3.42
C TYR A 202 -2.42 13.33 2.55
N ASP A 203 -1.40 12.64 2.07
CA ASP A 203 -0.59 13.04 0.91
C ASP A 203 -1.05 12.24 -0.30
N ILE A 204 -1.71 12.92 -1.25
CA ILE A 204 -2.27 12.28 -2.44
C ILE A 204 -1.41 12.64 -3.65
N PHE A 205 -1.12 11.66 -4.49
CA PHE A 205 -0.34 11.80 -5.71
C PHE A 205 -1.14 11.32 -6.90
N ILE A 206 -1.50 12.24 -7.79
CA ILE A 206 -2.32 11.97 -8.98
C ILE A 206 -1.40 11.57 -10.13
N TYR A 207 -1.74 10.49 -10.83
CA TYR A 207 -1.01 10.04 -11.99
C TYR A 207 -1.43 10.81 -13.25
N ASN A 208 -0.46 11.41 -13.94
CA ASN A 208 -0.67 12.01 -15.23
C ASN A 208 -0.23 11.03 -16.33
N SER A 209 -1.19 10.46 -17.07
CA SER A 209 -0.92 9.47 -18.11
C SER A 209 -0.12 10.00 -19.30
N THR A 210 -0.24 11.30 -19.61
CA THR A 210 0.51 11.96 -20.69
C THR A 210 1.98 12.09 -20.34
N THR A 211 2.29 12.58 -19.12
CA THR A 211 3.69 12.79 -18.70
C THR A 211 4.31 11.55 -18.04
N LYS A 212 3.48 10.55 -17.70
CA LYS A 212 3.81 9.35 -16.92
C LYS A 212 4.43 9.68 -15.56
N LYS A 213 3.99 10.79 -14.96
CA LYS A 213 4.48 11.28 -13.68
C LYS A 213 3.37 11.39 -12.65
N PHE A 214 3.76 11.36 -11.38
CA PHE A 214 2.87 11.61 -10.26
C PHE A 214 3.05 13.03 -9.73
N GLU A 215 1.93 13.71 -9.50
CA GLU A 215 1.90 15.07 -9.00
C GLU A 215 1.17 15.12 -7.65
N LYS A 216 1.78 15.75 -6.64
CA LYS A 216 1.15 15.90 -5.32
C LYS A 216 -0.08 16.79 -5.45
N LEU A 217 -1.25 16.26 -5.12
CA LEU A 217 -2.50 17.01 -5.06
C LEU A 217 -2.41 18.05 -3.94
N LYS A 218 -2.87 19.27 -4.25
CA LYS A 218 -2.96 20.37 -3.29
C LYS A 218 -4.39 20.88 -3.26
N GLU A 219 -4.85 21.27 -2.08
CA GLU A 219 -6.08 22.07 -1.98
C GLU A 219 -5.91 23.38 -2.77
N PRO A 220 -7.00 23.96 -3.29
CA PRO A 220 -6.94 25.28 -3.90
C PRO A 220 -6.48 26.33 -2.86
N ALA A 221 -5.68 27.30 -3.30
CA ALA A 221 -5.10 28.30 -2.40
C ALA A 221 -6.17 29.11 -1.64
N ASN A 222 -5.88 29.44 -0.37
CA ASN A 222 -6.72 30.27 0.51
C ASN A 222 -8.13 29.73 0.80
N VAL A 223 -8.39 28.45 0.49
CA VAL A 223 -9.62 27.74 0.84
C VAL A 223 -9.27 26.35 1.36
N GLY A 224 -10.17 25.75 2.14
CA GLY A 224 -9.97 24.40 2.68
C GLY A 224 -9.41 24.36 4.09
N CYS A 225 -8.84 23.20 4.41
CA CYS A 225 -8.22 22.91 5.69
C CYS A 225 -6.72 23.26 5.72
N GLY A 226 -6.14 23.59 4.57
CA GLY A 226 -4.70 23.79 4.36
C GLY A 226 -4.00 22.51 3.90
N ASN A 227 -4.62 21.36 4.14
CA ASN A 227 -4.20 20.02 3.76
C ASN A 227 -5.43 19.09 3.59
N MET A 228 -5.23 17.96 2.90
CA MET A 228 -6.29 16.95 2.74
C MET A 228 -6.47 16.20 4.07
N VAL A 229 -7.47 16.56 4.86
CA VAL A 229 -7.74 15.95 6.18
C VAL A 229 -9.13 15.33 6.23
N ASN A 230 -9.22 14.17 6.89
CA ASN A 230 -10.45 13.37 7.04
C ASN A 230 -11.16 13.17 5.70
N LEU A 231 -10.37 12.80 4.69
CA LEU A 231 -10.83 12.70 3.31
C LEU A 231 -11.93 11.65 3.15
N LYS A 232 -13.02 12.05 2.49
CA LYS A 232 -14.06 11.17 1.99
C LYS A 232 -14.17 11.31 0.47
N ILE A 233 -14.18 10.18 -0.22
CA ILE A 233 -14.36 10.11 -1.67
C ILE A 233 -15.82 9.75 -1.96
N ASN A 234 -16.50 10.53 -2.78
CA ASN A 234 -17.82 10.21 -3.31
C ASN A 234 -17.72 9.92 -4.82
N ASN A 235 -17.62 8.64 -5.17
CA ASN A 235 -17.48 8.20 -6.56
C ASN A 235 -18.69 8.53 -7.43
N GLN A 236 -19.90 8.50 -6.86
CA GLN A 236 -21.14 8.79 -7.61
C GLN A 236 -21.21 10.26 -8.03
N ARG A 237 -20.81 11.17 -7.14
CA ARG A 237 -20.84 12.62 -7.39
C ARG A 237 -19.52 13.17 -7.93
N LYS A 238 -18.47 12.34 -7.97
CA LYS A 238 -17.09 12.70 -8.27
C LYS A 238 -16.60 13.85 -7.38
N GLU A 239 -16.76 13.67 -6.07
CA GLU A 239 -16.42 14.67 -5.07
C GLU A 239 -15.34 14.16 -4.11
N LEU A 240 -14.38 15.02 -3.80
CA LEU A 240 -13.50 14.88 -2.64
C LEU A 240 -14.01 15.79 -1.53
N ILE A 241 -14.21 15.25 -0.34
CA ILE A 241 -14.71 15.99 0.81
C ILE A 241 -13.65 15.94 1.90
N THR A 242 -13.18 17.10 2.35
CA THR A 242 -12.30 17.21 3.53
C THR A 242 -13.09 17.77 4.70
N MET A 243 -12.63 17.46 5.91
CA MET A 243 -13.24 17.94 7.13
C MET A 243 -12.17 18.21 8.18
N CYS A 244 -12.15 19.42 8.71
CA CYS A 244 -11.19 19.82 9.73
C CYS A 244 -11.87 20.58 10.87
N LYS A 245 -11.25 20.49 12.04
CA LYS A 245 -11.69 21.20 13.23
C LYS A 245 -11.13 22.61 13.23
N SER A 246 -12.00 23.60 13.44
CA SER A 246 -11.66 25.02 13.53
C SER A 246 -12.28 25.57 14.82
N GLY A 247 -11.50 25.59 15.90
CA GLY A 247 -12.02 25.86 17.24
C GLY A 247 -13.01 24.78 17.71
N PRO A 248 -14.20 25.14 18.21
CA PRO A 248 -15.20 24.16 18.64
C PRO A 248 -16.04 23.59 17.49
N ARG A 249 -15.88 24.07 16.25
CA ARG A 249 -16.70 23.67 15.10
C ARG A 249 -15.90 22.81 14.13
N TRP A 250 -16.60 21.91 13.46
CA TRP A 250 -16.10 21.22 12.27
C TRP A 250 -16.50 22.02 11.03
N LYS A 251 -15.58 22.15 10.08
CA LYS A 251 -15.83 22.73 8.77
C LYS A 251 -15.62 21.65 7.72
N SER A 252 -16.47 21.61 6.71
CA SER A 252 -16.35 20.69 5.59
C SER A 252 -16.17 21.46 4.28
N PHE A 253 -15.30 20.93 3.42
CA PHE A 253 -15.02 21.48 2.10
C PHE A 253 -15.20 20.37 1.07
N THR A 254 -16.07 20.61 0.09
CA THR A 254 -16.31 19.69 -1.02
C THR A 254 -15.65 20.24 -2.27
N TYR A 255 -14.87 19.40 -2.94
CA TYR A 255 -14.14 19.71 -4.15
C TYR A 255 -14.56 18.81 -5.31
N LYS A 256 -14.39 19.33 -6.53
CA LYS A 256 -14.45 18.57 -7.78
C LYS A 256 -13.26 18.89 -8.66
N PHE A 257 -12.91 17.97 -9.54
CA PHE A 257 -12.01 18.27 -10.65
C PHE A 257 -12.81 18.93 -11.78
N ASN A 258 -12.31 20.05 -12.28
CA ASN A 258 -12.87 20.69 -13.47
C ASN A 258 -12.39 19.97 -14.76
N GLN A 259 -12.86 20.42 -15.92
CA GLN A 259 -12.47 19.84 -17.22
C GLN A 259 -10.97 19.93 -17.52
N SER A 260 -10.25 20.87 -16.89
CA SER A 260 -8.79 21.00 -17.03
C SER A 260 -8.02 20.15 -16.03
N GLY A 261 -8.67 19.26 -15.28
CA GLY A 261 -8.02 18.42 -14.26
C GLY A 261 -7.57 19.18 -13.01
N LYS A 262 -8.08 20.39 -12.78
CA LYS A 262 -7.78 21.19 -11.59
C LYS A 262 -8.84 20.97 -10.51
N LEU A 263 -8.39 20.72 -9.29
CA LEU A 263 -9.28 20.67 -8.13
C LEU A 263 -9.85 22.06 -7.82
N VAL A 264 -11.17 22.16 -7.68
CA VAL A 264 -11.90 23.39 -7.37
C VAL A 264 -12.89 23.17 -6.23
N LEU A 265 -13.03 24.16 -5.34
CA LEU A 265 -14.02 24.14 -4.27
C LEU A 265 -15.42 24.36 -4.87
N VAL A 266 -16.37 23.50 -4.50
CA VAL A 266 -17.77 23.62 -4.95
C VAL A 266 -18.75 23.85 -3.80
N ARG A 267 -18.39 23.48 -2.55
CA ARG A 267 -19.23 23.71 -1.37
C ARG A 267 -18.39 23.83 -0.11
N LYS A 268 -18.82 24.70 0.80
CA LYS A 268 -18.24 24.90 2.13
C LYS A 268 -19.37 24.91 3.16
N GLU A 269 -19.22 24.13 4.22
CA GLU A 269 -20.17 23.98 5.34
C GLU A 269 -19.46 24.23 6.68
#